data_AF-A0A8C1XRC3-F1
#
_entry.id   AF-A0A8C1XRC3-F1
#
_cell.length_a   1.000
_cell.length_b   1.000
_cell.length_c   1.000
_cell.angle_alpha   90.00
_cell.angle_beta   90.00
_cell.angle_gamma   90.00
#
_symmetry.space_group_name_H-M   'P 1'
#
loop_
_entity.id
_entity.type
_entity.pdbx_description
1 polymer ?
#
loop_
_entity_poly.entity_id
_entity_poly.type
_entity_poly.pdbx_seq_one_letter_code
_entity_poly.pdbx_strand_id
1 'polypeptide(L)'
;MLSQGSGACVINRKATFLTERRRLSLDSSQGVRKEKTKGHKQPGIDFHCPPVLNDLLTHHWRDMQDGFSDPEQLNKVLEFQSDELLWTAQKWGLWSLEYKRELTSPLCIAAAQGYSECLRYLLEHGAHPNLNAGGKAALHEACANANTECVELLLEHGANPNQMTDEGLTALHLCRTPQSLRCAKALVRYGAKVNSSSEEEDETPLHVASRHGLPHHAQLYLRFGACVNHSSSSGETPLGVVCGVAPEKTDDSQDERYLEICRLLLAYGAKINLSDKECRTPLHKAARNVQLKLVELLLDHGADINAIDYNGCSPLSRVLQSSVVRQEWEPHRVVQTLLNRGSIKVWPQALLKVLTACADAPKTVEILFNSYTLVPVTSKWVEAIPEDTFHLHRTFYESLFALEYKPRSLQHLCRSALRKQFGIDCCSLIPRLPIPKPLKQYLLLEPEGYID
;
A
#
# COMPACT_ATOMS: atom_id res chain seq x y z
N MET A 1 -2.83 54.00 -34.90
CA MET A 1 -2.12 52.82 -34.37
C MET A 1 -2.53 52.69 -32.91
N LEU A 2 -3.42 51.75 -32.64
CA LEU A 2 -4.19 51.65 -31.39
C LEU A 2 -3.46 50.81 -30.32
N SER A 3 -3.15 51.51 -29.23
CA SER A 3 -3.18 51.16 -27.79
C SER A 3 -3.43 49.73 -27.28
N GLN A 4 -2.60 49.40 -26.27
CA GLN A 4 -2.90 48.76 -24.96
C GLN A 4 -3.38 47.29 -24.98
N GLY A 5 -2.99 46.38 -24.08
CA GLY A 5 -2.23 46.41 -22.83
C GLY A 5 -2.55 45.13 -22.03
N SER A 6 -1.72 44.80 -21.03
CA SER A 6 -2.03 43.89 -19.90
C SER A 6 -2.12 42.38 -20.24
N GLY A 7 -1.66 41.42 -19.45
CA GLY A 7 -1.12 41.41 -18.10
C GLY A 7 -0.70 39.97 -17.74
N ALA A 8 0.24 39.84 -16.81
CA ALA A 8 0.64 38.58 -16.23
C ALA A 8 -0.52 37.90 -15.50
N CYS A 9 -0.60 36.55 -15.57
CA CYS A 9 -1.30 35.78 -14.55
C CYS A 9 -0.60 34.44 -14.31
N VAL A 10 0.10 34.41 -13.18
CA VAL A 10 0.43 33.20 -12.41
C VAL A 10 -0.88 32.65 -11.84
N ILE A 11 -1.26 31.40 -12.12
CA ILE A 11 -2.16 30.66 -11.22
C ILE A 11 -1.67 29.23 -11.00
N ASN A 12 -1.54 28.94 -9.73
CA ASN A 12 -1.11 27.72 -9.07
C ASN A 12 -2.35 26.84 -8.79
N ARG A 13 -2.20 25.52 -8.98
CA ARG A 13 -2.89 24.37 -8.31
C ARG A 13 -4.34 24.49 -7.81
N LYS A 14 -5.16 23.50 -8.20
CA LYS A 14 -6.05 22.60 -7.40
C LYS A 14 -7.47 22.45 -8.00
N ALA A 15 -7.87 21.20 -8.26
CA ALA A 15 -9.24 20.71 -8.09
C ALA A 15 -9.19 19.16 -8.03
N THR A 16 -9.09 18.54 -6.86
CA THR A 16 -10.20 18.08 -5.98
C THR A 16 -11.26 17.25 -6.70
N PHE A 17 -11.20 15.94 -6.44
CA PHE A 17 -12.31 15.00 -6.42
C PHE A 17 -13.59 15.65 -5.90
N LEU A 18 -14.69 15.55 -6.66
CA LEU A 18 -16.04 15.66 -6.13
C LEU A 18 -16.91 14.54 -6.71
N THR A 19 -17.32 13.71 -5.77
CA THR A 19 -18.41 12.73 -5.80
C THR A 19 -19.74 13.37 -6.21
N GLU A 20 -20.39 12.86 -7.26
CA GLU A 20 -21.83 13.10 -7.44
C GLU A 20 -22.64 11.98 -6.77
N ARG A 21 -23.14 12.29 -5.57
CA ARG A 21 -24.33 11.67 -5.00
C ARG A 21 -25.55 12.16 -5.78
N ARG A 22 -26.22 11.28 -6.54
CA ARG A 22 -27.63 11.50 -6.90
C ARG A 22 -28.54 10.82 -5.88
N ARG A 23 -29.28 11.66 -5.15
CA ARG A 23 -30.47 11.29 -4.36
C ARG A 23 -31.53 10.77 -5.33
N LEU A 24 -32.09 9.59 -5.05
CA LEU A 24 -33.39 9.17 -5.56
C LEU A 24 -34.32 8.97 -4.36
N SER A 25 -35.33 9.82 -4.29
CA SER A 25 -36.49 9.71 -3.41
C SER A 25 -37.38 8.56 -3.85
N LEU A 26 -38.00 7.93 -2.85
CA LEU A 26 -38.92 6.81 -2.94
C LEU A 26 -40.13 7.12 -3.84
N ASP A 27 -40.58 6.12 -4.61
CA ASP A 27 -41.95 5.62 -4.43
C ASP A 27 -42.16 4.19 -4.94
N SER A 28 -43.11 3.54 -4.28
CA SER A 28 -43.38 2.11 -4.16
C SER A 28 -43.90 1.38 -5.40
N SER A 29 -43.53 0.10 -5.57
CA SER A 29 -44.47 -1.05 -5.57
C SER A 29 -43.81 -2.37 -6.05
N GLN A 30 -43.87 -3.35 -5.15
CA GLN A 30 -43.90 -4.82 -5.30
C GLN A 30 -43.29 -5.50 -6.55
N GLY A 31 -42.28 -6.36 -6.32
CA GLY A 31 -41.85 -7.36 -7.30
C GLY A 31 -40.63 -8.19 -6.86
N VAL A 32 -40.89 -9.29 -6.14
CA VAL A 32 -40.09 -10.55 -6.01
C VAL A 32 -38.56 -10.45 -6.03
N ARG A 33 -37.94 -10.66 -4.86
CA ARG A 33 -36.50 -10.92 -4.68
C ARG A 33 -36.09 -12.21 -5.41
N LYS A 34 -35.21 -12.10 -6.41
CA LYS A 34 -34.27 -13.16 -6.80
C LYS A 34 -32.85 -12.67 -6.51
N GLU A 35 -32.17 -13.36 -5.60
CA GLU A 35 -30.75 -13.20 -5.33
C GLU A 35 -29.95 -13.39 -6.62
N LYS A 36 -29.28 -12.33 -7.09
CA LYS A 36 -28.21 -12.43 -8.08
C LYS A 36 -26.90 -12.41 -7.32
N THR A 37 -26.31 -13.59 -7.17
CA THR A 37 -24.89 -13.78 -6.91
C THR A 37 -24.09 -12.90 -7.87
N LYS A 38 -23.13 -12.15 -7.34
CA LYS A 38 -22.18 -11.35 -8.13
C LYS A 38 -21.36 -12.31 -9.00
N GLY A 39 -21.79 -12.50 -10.24
CA GLY A 39 -21.02 -13.22 -11.24
C GLY A 39 -19.69 -12.54 -11.49
N HIS A 40 -18.64 -13.36 -11.58
CA HIS A 40 -17.35 -12.98 -12.14
C HIS A 40 -17.56 -12.22 -13.44
N LYS A 41 -17.11 -10.96 -13.50
CA LYS A 41 -16.99 -10.25 -14.77
C LYS A 41 -15.88 -10.92 -15.56
N GLN A 42 -16.26 -11.72 -16.55
CA GLN A 42 -15.38 -12.08 -17.66
C GLN A 42 -14.97 -10.76 -18.36
N PRO A 43 -13.68 -10.51 -18.62
CA PRO A 43 -13.27 -9.42 -19.50
C PRO A 43 -13.81 -9.69 -20.92
N GLY A 44 -14.26 -8.61 -21.57
CA GLY A 44 -15.10 -8.63 -22.77
C GLY A 44 -14.51 -9.41 -23.94
N ILE A 45 -15.41 -10.06 -24.68
CA ILE A 45 -15.14 -10.86 -25.89
C ILE A 45 -15.02 -9.95 -27.14
N ASP A 46 -15.02 -8.64 -26.98
CA ASP A 46 -15.04 -7.71 -28.12
C ASP A 46 -13.61 -7.37 -28.58
N PHE A 47 -12.86 -8.40 -28.95
CA PHE A 47 -11.58 -8.29 -29.64
C PHE A 47 -11.79 -8.71 -31.09
N HIS A 48 -11.72 -7.77 -32.04
CA HIS A 48 -11.63 -8.12 -33.46
C HIS A 48 -10.23 -8.70 -33.75
N CYS A 49 -10.01 -9.94 -33.32
CA CYS A 49 -8.92 -10.78 -33.79
C CYS A 49 -9.09 -11.02 -35.30
N PRO A 50 -8.01 -11.02 -36.11
CA PRO A 50 -8.05 -11.65 -37.42
C PRO A 50 -8.67 -13.06 -37.29
N PRO A 51 -9.50 -13.52 -38.23
CA PRO A 51 -10.21 -14.80 -38.11
C PRO A 51 -9.27 -15.98 -37.81
N VAL A 52 -8.05 -15.95 -38.36
CA VAL A 52 -6.97 -16.92 -38.09
C VAL A 52 -6.60 -17.02 -36.60
N LEU A 53 -6.65 -15.92 -35.85
CA LEU A 53 -6.37 -15.87 -34.42
C LEU A 53 -7.59 -16.19 -33.57
N ASN A 54 -8.79 -15.83 -34.03
CA ASN A 54 -10.02 -16.23 -33.37
C ASN A 54 -10.18 -17.76 -33.40
N ASP A 55 -9.79 -18.40 -34.51
CA ASP A 55 -9.74 -19.86 -34.65
C ASP A 55 -8.62 -20.49 -33.78
N LEU A 56 -7.47 -19.80 -33.65
CA LEU A 56 -6.34 -20.19 -32.78
C LEU A 56 -6.71 -20.19 -31.29
N LEU A 57 -7.64 -19.32 -30.88
CA LEU A 57 -8.00 -19.06 -29.48
C LEU A 57 -9.24 -19.84 -28.99
N THR A 58 -10.01 -20.48 -29.89
CA THR A 58 -11.35 -21.04 -29.58
C THR A 58 -11.46 -22.57 -29.69
N HIS A 59 -10.37 -23.31 -29.47
CA HIS A 59 -10.29 -24.78 -29.45
C HIS A 59 -10.01 -25.50 -30.79
N HIS A 60 -9.74 -24.79 -31.89
CA HIS A 60 -9.44 -25.40 -33.20
C HIS A 60 -7.93 -25.56 -33.51
N TRP A 61 -7.03 -25.43 -32.52
CA TRP A 61 -5.58 -25.60 -32.78
C TRP A 61 -5.21 -26.99 -33.34
N ARG A 62 -6.01 -28.01 -33.04
CA ARG A 62 -5.82 -29.38 -33.56
C ARG A 62 -6.04 -29.46 -35.08
N ASP A 63 -6.92 -28.64 -35.63
CA ASP A 63 -7.20 -28.60 -37.08
C ASP A 63 -6.12 -27.81 -37.84
N MET A 64 -5.21 -27.12 -37.12
CA MET A 64 -4.13 -26.30 -37.69
C MET A 64 -2.76 -26.98 -37.76
N GLN A 65 -2.65 -28.28 -37.43
CA GLN A 65 -1.41 -29.04 -37.66
C GLN A 65 -0.95 -29.00 -39.14
N ASP A 66 -1.86 -28.69 -40.07
CA ASP A 66 -1.61 -28.68 -41.51
C ASP A 66 -1.45 -27.26 -42.13
N GLY A 67 -1.52 -26.17 -41.34
CA GLY A 67 -1.82 -24.82 -41.88
C GLY A 67 -0.72 -23.76 -41.91
N PHE A 68 0.38 -23.88 -41.14
CA PHE A 68 1.40 -22.83 -41.08
C PHE A 68 2.62 -23.17 -41.94
N SER A 69 2.57 -22.79 -43.22
CA SER A 69 3.69 -22.99 -44.15
C SER A 69 4.82 -21.96 -43.97
N ASP A 70 4.55 -20.79 -43.36
CA ASP A 70 5.50 -19.67 -43.29
C ASP A 70 5.80 -19.21 -41.84
N PRO A 71 7.04 -19.35 -41.33
CA PRO A 71 7.42 -18.91 -39.98
C PRO A 71 7.40 -17.38 -39.80
N GLU A 72 7.43 -16.61 -40.88
CA GLU A 72 7.37 -15.13 -40.84
C GLU A 72 5.99 -14.60 -40.44
N GLN A 73 4.91 -15.35 -40.73
CA GLN A 73 3.56 -14.94 -40.36
C GLN A 73 3.32 -15.04 -38.85
N LEU A 74 3.96 -16.00 -38.19
CA LEU A 74 3.88 -16.21 -36.74
C LEU A 74 4.53 -15.06 -35.93
N ASN A 75 5.57 -14.45 -36.49
CA ASN A 75 6.32 -13.37 -35.84
C ASN A 75 5.78 -11.97 -36.14
N LYS A 76 4.67 -11.86 -36.89
CA LYS A 76 4.07 -10.57 -37.22
C LYS A 76 3.42 -9.95 -35.98
N VAL A 77 3.86 -8.74 -35.65
CA VAL A 77 3.25 -7.92 -34.61
C VAL A 77 1.87 -7.47 -35.10
N LEU A 78 0.83 -7.82 -34.36
CA LEU A 78 -0.55 -7.48 -34.64
C LEU A 78 -0.84 -6.11 -34.04
N GLU A 79 -1.44 -5.21 -34.81
CA GLU A 79 -1.89 -3.91 -34.31
C GLU A 79 -3.38 -3.97 -34.00
N PHE A 80 -3.76 -3.74 -32.74
CA PHE A 80 -5.15 -3.61 -32.32
C PHE A 80 -5.47 -2.15 -32.03
N GLN A 81 -6.67 -1.70 -32.41
CA GLN A 81 -7.22 -0.41 -31.99
C GLN A 81 -7.96 -0.63 -30.68
N SER A 82 -7.46 -0.06 -29.58
CA SER A 82 -8.22 -0.01 -28.33
C SER A 82 -9.24 1.14 -28.38
N ASP A 83 -10.33 1.04 -27.60
CA ASP A 83 -11.36 2.10 -27.50
C ASP A 83 -10.87 3.40 -26.84
N GLU A 84 -9.63 3.42 -26.34
CA GLU A 84 -9.02 4.58 -25.69
C GLU A 84 -8.40 5.53 -26.73
N LEU A 85 -8.85 6.78 -26.69
CA LEU A 85 -8.39 7.86 -27.56
C LEU A 85 -7.21 8.59 -26.92
N LEU A 86 -6.05 8.59 -27.59
CA LEU A 86 -4.86 9.34 -27.19
C LEU A 86 -4.62 10.51 -28.15
N TRP A 87 -4.16 11.62 -27.58
CA TRP A 87 -3.67 12.75 -28.36
C TRP A 87 -2.27 12.42 -28.90
N THR A 88 -2.18 12.15 -30.19
CA THR A 88 -0.91 11.92 -30.88
C THR A 88 -0.51 13.19 -31.63
N ALA A 89 0.73 13.63 -31.43
CA ALA A 89 1.30 14.75 -32.17
C ALA A 89 1.74 14.24 -33.56
N GLN A 90 1.06 14.69 -34.62
CA GLN A 90 1.46 14.41 -35.99
C GLN A 90 2.72 15.19 -36.35
N LYS A 91 3.43 14.72 -37.39
CA LYS A 91 4.75 15.25 -37.85
C LYS A 91 4.79 16.76 -38.18
N TRP A 92 3.66 17.46 -38.15
CA TRP A 92 3.54 18.92 -38.39
C TRP A 92 3.05 19.73 -37.18
N GLY A 93 3.07 19.17 -35.96
CA GLY A 93 2.65 19.89 -34.75
C GLY A 93 1.14 20.00 -34.57
N LEU A 94 0.36 19.36 -35.44
CA LEU A 94 -1.07 19.13 -35.22
C LEU A 94 -1.25 17.95 -34.27
N TRP A 95 -2.09 18.13 -33.25
CA TRP A 95 -2.52 17.05 -32.37
C TRP A 95 -3.78 16.42 -32.94
N SER A 96 -3.76 15.11 -33.17
CA SER A 96 -4.92 14.32 -33.58
C SER A 96 -5.32 13.38 -32.47
N LEU A 97 -6.62 13.16 -32.32
CA LEU A 97 -7.17 12.20 -31.38
C LEU A 97 -7.21 10.83 -32.09
N GLU A 98 -6.27 9.95 -31.78
CA GLU A 98 -6.14 8.63 -32.42
C GLU A 98 -6.35 7.52 -31.38
N TYR A 99 -6.93 6.40 -31.80
CA TYR A 99 -7.05 5.22 -30.94
C TYR A 99 -5.67 4.68 -30.57
N LYS A 100 -5.48 4.34 -29.30
CA LYS A 100 -4.24 3.74 -28.81
C LYS A 100 -4.05 2.39 -29.51
N ARG A 101 -2.93 2.26 -30.23
CA ARG A 101 -2.54 1.04 -30.93
C ARG A 101 -1.82 0.11 -29.98
N GLU A 102 -2.42 -1.04 -29.68
CA GLU A 102 -1.77 -2.07 -28.88
C GLU A 102 -1.14 -3.10 -29.82
N LEU A 103 0.18 -3.21 -29.75
CA LEU A 103 0.96 -4.15 -30.53
C LEU A 103 1.04 -5.46 -29.75
N THR A 104 0.52 -6.57 -30.27
CA THR A 104 0.63 -7.88 -29.59
C THR A 104 1.02 -8.99 -30.56
N SER A 105 1.63 -10.06 -30.07
CA SER A 105 1.98 -11.22 -30.88
C SER A 105 1.06 -12.41 -30.56
N PRO A 106 0.85 -13.34 -31.52
CA PRO A 106 0.11 -14.58 -31.25
C PRO A 106 0.64 -15.34 -30.04
N LEU A 107 1.97 -15.33 -29.87
CA LEU A 107 2.67 -15.94 -28.74
C LEU A 107 2.32 -15.27 -27.40
N CYS A 108 2.27 -13.93 -27.36
CA CYS A 108 1.89 -13.18 -26.16
C CYS A 108 0.44 -13.48 -25.75
N ILE A 109 -0.48 -13.60 -26.70
CA ILE A 109 -1.89 -13.89 -26.40
C ILE A 109 -2.04 -15.32 -25.84
N ALA A 110 -1.39 -16.32 -26.45
CA ALA A 110 -1.39 -17.68 -25.95
C ALA A 110 -0.80 -17.79 -24.54
N ALA A 111 0.30 -17.06 -24.28
CA ALA A 111 0.93 -16.97 -22.97
C ALA A 111 0.05 -16.28 -21.92
N ALA A 112 -0.68 -15.22 -22.31
CA ALA A 112 -1.60 -14.49 -21.44
C ALA A 112 -2.79 -15.37 -21.02
N GLN A 113 -3.39 -16.12 -21.96
CA GLN A 113 -4.56 -16.96 -21.68
C GLN A 113 -4.21 -18.32 -21.04
N GLY A 114 -2.94 -18.73 -21.08
CA GLY A 114 -2.50 -20.00 -20.49
C GLY A 114 -2.67 -21.21 -21.41
N TYR A 115 -2.73 -20.99 -22.73
CA TYR A 115 -2.86 -22.07 -23.71
C TYR A 115 -1.50 -22.73 -23.98
N SER A 116 -1.06 -23.60 -23.06
CA SER A 116 0.26 -24.26 -23.08
C SER A 116 0.50 -25.10 -24.34
N GLU A 117 -0.50 -25.83 -24.82
CA GLU A 117 -0.38 -26.65 -26.04
C GLU A 117 -0.25 -25.80 -27.31
N CYS A 118 -1.05 -24.73 -27.44
CA CYS A 118 -0.90 -23.77 -28.54
C CYS A 118 0.48 -23.11 -28.48
N LEU A 119 0.94 -22.73 -27.28
CA LEU A 119 2.24 -22.11 -27.08
C LEU A 119 3.39 -23.04 -27.51
N ARG A 120 3.33 -24.33 -27.13
CA ARG A 120 4.32 -25.35 -27.54
C ARG A 120 4.40 -25.47 -29.06
N TYR A 121 3.25 -25.58 -29.72
CA TYR A 121 3.17 -25.64 -31.17
C TYR A 121 3.80 -24.40 -31.83
N LEU A 122 3.45 -23.18 -31.38
CA LEU A 122 4.01 -21.94 -31.93
C LEU A 122 5.55 -21.89 -31.77
N LEU A 123 6.08 -22.36 -30.64
CA LEU A 123 7.53 -22.39 -30.38
C LEU A 123 8.26 -23.45 -31.25
N GLU A 124 7.67 -24.62 -31.45
CA GLU A 124 8.20 -25.67 -32.33
C GLU A 124 8.24 -25.21 -33.81
N HIS A 125 7.27 -24.40 -34.23
CA HIS A 125 7.20 -23.83 -35.58
C HIS A 125 7.98 -22.51 -35.77
N GLY A 126 8.87 -22.16 -34.83
CA GLY A 126 9.85 -21.08 -35.00
C GLY A 126 9.39 -19.69 -34.52
N ALA A 127 8.37 -19.60 -33.67
CA ALA A 127 8.05 -18.33 -33.01
C ALA A 127 9.18 -17.89 -32.07
N HIS A 128 9.58 -16.62 -32.16
CA HIS A 128 10.65 -16.09 -31.31
C HIS A 128 10.14 -15.79 -29.88
N PRO A 129 10.69 -16.44 -28.83
CA PRO A 129 10.21 -16.28 -27.46
C PRO A 129 10.48 -14.90 -26.86
N ASN A 130 11.47 -14.18 -27.38
CA ASN A 130 11.92 -12.87 -26.92
C ASN A 130 11.31 -11.71 -27.74
N LEU A 131 10.29 -11.97 -28.55
CA LEU A 131 9.64 -10.95 -29.36
C LEU A 131 8.87 -9.98 -28.45
N ASN A 132 9.27 -8.70 -28.48
CA ASN A 132 8.59 -7.63 -27.76
C ASN A 132 7.50 -7.03 -28.65
N ALA A 133 6.28 -7.54 -28.52
CA ALA A 133 5.11 -6.91 -29.12
C ALA A 133 4.49 -5.95 -28.09
N GLY A 134 4.47 -4.65 -28.42
CA GLY A 134 3.88 -3.63 -27.54
C GLY A 134 4.59 -3.48 -26.20
N GLY A 135 5.89 -3.73 -26.19
CA GLY A 135 6.73 -3.55 -25.01
C GLY A 135 6.71 -4.68 -24.00
N LYS A 136 6.05 -5.80 -24.30
CA LYS A 136 6.03 -6.98 -23.44
C LYS A 136 6.32 -8.25 -24.24
N ALA A 137 7.30 -9.02 -23.78
CA ALA A 137 7.52 -10.39 -24.26
C ALA A 137 6.47 -11.37 -23.71
N ALA A 138 6.29 -12.52 -24.37
CA ALA A 138 5.35 -13.56 -23.95
C ALA A 138 5.57 -14.04 -22.50
N LEU A 139 6.84 -14.08 -22.06
CA LEU A 139 7.21 -14.44 -20.69
C LEU A 139 6.61 -13.48 -19.65
N HIS A 140 6.53 -12.19 -19.97
CA HIS A 140 5.97 -11.16 -19.09
C HIS A 140 4.47 -11.38 -18.85
N GLU A 141 3.72 -11.64 -19.93
CA GLU A 141 2.28 -11.90 -19.86
C GLU A 141 1.97 -13.21 -19.11
N ALA A 142 2.77 -14.27 -19.35
CA ALA A 142 2.63 -15.51 -18.61
C ALA A 142 2.86 -15.32 -17.09
N CYS A 143 3.81 -14.47 -16.70
CA CYS A 143 4.09 -14.17 -15.29
C CYS A 143 2.99 -13.31 -14.65
N ALA A 144 2.47 -12.32 -15.37
CA ALA A 144 1.38 -11.45 -14.91
C ALA A 144 0.10 -12.25 -14.60
N ASN A 145 -0.23 -13.23 -15.44
CA ASN A 145 -1.42 -14.08 -15.29
C ASN A 145 -1.16 -15.36 -14.49
N ALA A 146 0.06 -15.56 -13.97
CA ALA A 146 0.47 -16.73 -13.18
C ALA A 146 0.34 -18.09 -13.91
N ASN A 147 0.56 -18.10 -15.23
CA ASN A 147 0.50 -19.30 -16.07
C ASN A 147 1.84 -20.06 -16.02
N THR A 148 1.94 -21.01 -15.09
CA THR A 148 3.22 -21.69 -14.77
C THR A 148 3.74 -22.55 -15.91
N GLU A 149 2.87 -23.31 -16.57
CA GLU A 149 3.25 -24.19 -17.69
C GLU A 149 3.80 -23.39 -18.87
N CYS A 150 3.16 -22.25 -19.19
CA CYS A 150 3.62 -21.35 -20.23
C CYS A 150 5.00 -20.76 -19.89
N VAL A 151 5.24 -20.38 -18.63
CA VAL A 151 6.54 -19.87 -18.19
C VAL A 151 7.63 -20.94 -18.35
N GLU A 152 7.37 -22.18 -17.95
CA GLU A 152 8.35 -23.27 -18.08
C GLU A 152 8.67 -23.55 -19.54
N LEU A 153 7.67 -23.68 -20.42
CA LEU A 153 7.86 -23.88 -21.85
C LEU A 153 8.65 -22.73 -22.51
N LEU A 154 8.33 -21.48 -22.18
CA LEU A 154 9.04 -20.33 -22.75
C LEU A 154 10.52 -20.34 -22.34
N LEU A 155 10.81 -20.65 -21.07
CA LEU A 155 12.19 -20.71 -20.56
C LEU A 155 12.98 -21.88 -21.16
N GLU A 156 12.35 -23.04 -21.37
CA GLU A 156 12.94 -24.20 -22.05
C GLU A 156 13.34 -23.87 -23.50
N HIS A 157 12.53 -23.09 -24.20
CA HIS A 157 12.79 -22.63 -25.57
C HIS A 157 13.69 -21.37 -25.64
N GLY A 158 14.35 -20.98 -24.55
CA GLY A 158 15.34 -19.90 -24.55
C GLY A 158 14.79 -18.49 -24.40
N ALA A 159 13.62 -18.33 -23.77
CA ALA A 159 13.16 -17.01 -23.33
C ALA A 159 14.13 -16.42 -22.31
N ASN A 160 14.46 -15.14 -22.46
CA ASN A 160 15.36 -14.42 -21.58
C ASN A 160 14.62 -13.96 -20.31
N PRO A 161 14.90 -14.55 -19.12
CA PRO A 161 14.20 -14.18 -17.89
C PRO A 161 14.53 -12.76 -17.38
N ASN A 162 15.61 -12.18 -17.91
CA ASN A 162 16.09 -10.84 -17.55
C ASN A 162 15.73 -9.78 -18.59
N GLN A 163 14.95 -10.15 -19.63
CA GLN A 163 14.42 -9.16 -20.55
C GLN A 163 13.51 -8.20 -19.78
N MET A 164 13.54 -6.93 -20.18
CA MET A 164 12.74 -5.88 -19.57
C MET A 164 11.59 -5.51 -20.51
N THR A 165 10.48 -5.11 -19.91
CA THR A 165 9.39 -4.44 -20.62
C THR A 165 9.79 -3.01 -20.98
N ASP A 166 8.98 -2.34 -21.79
CA ASP A 166 9.17 -0.91 -22.09
C ASP A 166 9.02 -0.02 -20.84
N GLU A 167 8.34 -0.51 -19.80
CA GLU A 167 8.27 0.11 -18.46
C GLU A 167 9.52 -0.19 -17.60
N GLY A 168 10.51 -0.90 -18.16
CA GLY A 168 11.73 -1.30 -17.45
C GLY A 168 11.52 -2.40 -16.41
N LEU A 169 10.42 -3.16 -16.46
CA LEU A 169 10.13 -4.24 -15.50
C LEU A 169 10.65 -5.59 -16.00
N THR A 170 11.28 -6.37 -15.13
CA THR A 170 11.62 -7.78 -15.43
C THR A 170 10.45 -8.73 -15.14
N ALA A 171 10.49 -9.94 -15.68
CA ALA A 171 9.47 -10.97 -15.43
C ALA A 171 9.19 -11.24 -13.93
N LEU A 172 10.19 -11.12 -13.06
CA LEU A 172 10.03 -11.26 -11.61
C LEU A 172 9.18 -10.14 -10.98
N HIS A 173 9.21 -8.92 -11.53
CA HIS A 173 8.37 -7.79 -11.06
C HIS A 173 6.88 -7.98 -11.38
N LEU A 174 6.55 -8.84 -12.35
CA LEU A 174 5.17 -9.10 -12.74
C LEU A 174 4.51 -10.20 -11.90
N CYS A 175 5.27 -10.89 -11.06
CA CYS A 175 4.78 -11.88 -10.10
C CYS A 175 4.08 -11.20 -8.90
N ARG A 176 2.88 -10.64 -9.13
CA ARG A 176 2.12 -9.83 -8.15
C ARG A 176 1.10 -10.63 -7.33
N THR A 177 0.81 -11.86 -7.72
CA THR A 177 -0.23 -12.70 -7.11
C THR A 177 0.38 -13.89 -6.35
N PRO A 178 -0.29 -14.44 -5.32
CA PRO A 178 0.22 -15.62 -4.61
C PRO A 178 0.35 -16.84 -5.52
N GLN A 179 -0.50 -16.97 -6.56
CA GLN A 179 -0.44 -18.06 -7.54
C GLN A 179 0.86 -18.03 -8.35
N SER A 180 1.43 -16.86 -8.60
CA SER A 180 2.67 -16.68 -9.36
C SER A 180 3.93 -17.21 -8.66
N LEU A 181 3.84 -17.79 -7.46
CA LEU A 181 4.99 -18.34 -6.72
C LEU A 181 5.72 -19.42 -7.53
N ARG A 182 4.97 -20.25 -8.26
CA ARG A 182 5.54 -21.28 -9.12
C ARG A 182 6.28 -20.66 -10.32
N CYS A 183 5.73 -19.59 -10.92
CA CYS A 183 6.42 -18.82 -11.96
C CYS A 183 7.73 -18.21 -11.43
N ALA A 184 7.71 -17.59 -10.25
CA ALA A 184 8.91 -17.03 -9.62
C ALA A 184 9.98 -18.09 -9.34
N LYS A 185 9.57 -19.30 -8.90
CA LYS A 185 10.49 -20.45 -8.75
C LYS A 185 11.12 -20.86 -10.08
N ALA A 186 10.32 -20.96 -11.15
CA ALA A 186 10.82 -21.31 -12.48
C ALA A 186 11.83 -20.25 -12.96
N LEU A 187 11.47 -18.96 -12.92
CA LEU A 187 12.33 -17.86 -13.32
C LEU A 187 13.69 -17.89 -12.61
N VAL A 188 13.70 -18.07 -11.29
CA VAL A 188 14.95 -18.13 -10.52
C VAL A 188 15.78 -19.36 -10.89
N ARG A 189 15.16 -20.52 -11.16
CA ARG A 189 15.87 -21.74 -11.62
C ARG A 189 16.57 -21.53 -12.96
N TYR A 190 15.94 -20.76 -13.87
CA TYR A 190 16.49 -20.43 -15.18
C TYR A 190 17.41 -19.19 -15.17
N GLY A 191 17.86 -18.72 -14.00
CA GLY A 191 18.88 -17.67 -13.89
C GLY A 191 18.34 -16.24 -13.92
N ALA A 192 17.07 -16.02 -13.53
CA ALA A 192 16.55 -14.67 -13.31
C ALA A 192 17.33 -13.96 -12.20
N LYS A 193 17.77 -12.73 -12.48
CA LYS A 193 18.46 -11.85 -11.53
C LYS A 193 17.45 -11.27 -10.54
N VAL A 194 17.57 -11.68 -9.28
CA VAL A 194 16.68 -11.27 -8.19
C VAL A 194 16.90 -9.80 -7.78
N ASN A 195 18.08 -9.23 -8.08
CA ASN A 195 18.44 -7.86 -7.72
C ASN A 195 18.32 -6.85 -8.87
N SER A 196 17.71 -7.23 -10.00
CA SER A 196 17.44 -6.27 -11.07
C SER A 196 16.47 -5.20 -10.57
N SER A 197 16.82 -3.94 -10.74
CA SER A 197 15.92 -2.82 -10.46
C SER A 197 15.07 -2.47 -11.69
N SER A 198 13.89 -1.91 -11.47
CA SER A 198 13.09 -1.30 -12.54
C SER A 198 13.71 0.02 -13.00
N GLU A 199 13.53 0.40 -14.27
CA GLU A 199 14.11 1.65 -14.79
C GLU A 199 13.45 2.91 -14.23
N GLU A 200 12.14 2.90 -14.00
CA GLU A 200 11.41 4.10 -13.57
C GLU A 200 11.61 4.43 -12.09
N GLU A 201 11.55 3.40 -11.24
CA GLU A 201 11.43 3.57 -9.78
C GLU A 201 12.56 2.89 -8.99
N ASP A 202 13.55 2.30 -9.68
CA ASP A 202 14.63 1.52 -9.06
C ASP A 202 14.11 0.44 -8.09
N GLU A 203 12.92 -0.10 -8.36
CA GLU A 203 12.31 -1.10 -7.50
C GLU A 203 12.88 -2.47 -7.80
N THR A 204 13.14 -3.26 -6.75
CA THR A 204 13.54 -4.67 -6.91
C THR A 204 12.30 -5.58 -6.81
N PRO A 205 12.37 -6.85 -7.27
CA PRO A 205 11.30 -7.82 -7.07
C PRO A 205 10.87 -7.98 -5.61
N LEU A 206 11.79 -7.73 -4.67
CA LEU A 206 11.50 -7.73 -3.23
C LEU A 206 10.60 -6.56 -2.81
N HIS A 207 10.73 -5.38 -3.43
CA HIS A 207 9.82 -4.25 -3.20
C HIS A 207 8.40 -4.59 -3.67
N VAL A 208 8.27 -5.20 -4.84
CA VAL A 208 6.97 -5.61 -5.38
C VAL A 208 6.33 -6.69 -4.50
N ALA A 209 7.09 -7.71 -4.08
CA ALA A 209 6.58 -8.74 -3.17
C ALA A 209 6.12 -8.14 -1.82
N SER A 210 6.85 -7.14 -1.33
CA SER A 210 6.52 -6.39 -0.11
C SER A 210 5.23 -5.58 -0.25
N ARG A 211 5.04 -4.90 -1.39
CA ARG A 211 3.83 -4.12 -1.70
C ARG A 211 2.58 -4.98 -1.76
N HIS A 212 2.67 -6.16 -2.35
CA HIS A 212 1.51 -7.05 -2.55
C HIS A 212 1.27 -8.03 -1.39
N GLY A 213 2.09 -8.01 -0.34
CA GLY A 213 1.89 -8.91 0.80
C GLY A 213 2.13 -10.38 0.44
N LEU A 214 3.23 -10.67 -0.28
CA LEU A 214 3.62 -12.02 -0.72
C LEU A 214 4.79 -12.60 0.11
N PRO A 215 4.54 -13.21 1.29
CA PRO A 215 5.60 -13.72 2.17
C PRO A 215 6.44 -14.82 1.52
N HIS A 216 5.82 -15.74 0.78
CA HIS A 216 6.54 -16.85 0.13
C HIS A 216 7.44 -16.39 -1.01
N HIS A 217 7.04 -15.35 -1.77
CA HIS A 217 7.91 -14.75 -2.79
C HIS A 217 9.08 -14.01 -2.14
N ALA A 218 8.81 -13.21 -1.10
CA ALA A 218 9.86 -12.53 -0.35
C ALA A 218 10.87 -13.54 0.22
N GLN A 219 10.40 -14.63 0.84
CA GLN A 219 11.26 -15.70 1.36
C GLN A 219 12.12 -16.35 0.27
N LEU A 220 11.54 -16.61 -0.91
CA LEU A 220 12.27 -17.13 -2.06
C LEU A 220 13.38 -16.16 -2.46
N TYR A 221 13.05 -14.89 -2.71
CA TYR A 221 14.01 -13.87 -3.15
C TYR A 221 15.15 -13.68 -2.13
N LEU A 222 14.82 -13.60 -0.84
CA LEU A 222 15.79 -13.48 0.25
C LEU A 222 16.76 -14.68 0.29
N ARG A 223 16.24 -15.90 0.11
CA ARG A 223 17.05 -17.12 0.07
C ARG A 223 18.03 -17.15 -1.13
N PHE A 224 17.68 -16.51 -2.24
CA PHE A 224 18.54 -16.38 -3.43
C PHE A 224 19.39 -15.09 -3.43
N GLY A 225 19.57 -14.44 -2.29
CA GLY A 225 20.49 -13.32 -2.14
C GLY A 225 19.93 -11.96 -2.54
N ALA A 226 18.61 -11.75 -2.39
CA ALA A 226 18.01 -10.44 -2.59
C ALA A 226 18.59 -9.39 -1.63
N CYS A 227 18.91 -8.20 -2.14
CA CYS A 227 19.37 -7.07 -1.36
C CYS A 227 18.23 -6.48 -0.51
N VAL A 228 18.18 -6.88 0.76
CA VAL A 228 17.15 -6.45 1.73
C VAL A 228 17.07 -4.94 1.93
N ASN A 229 18.22 -4.26 1.85
CA ASN A 229 18.36 -2.84 2.17
C ASN A 229 18.51 -1.96 0.91
N HIS A 230 18.19 -2.49 -0.27
CA HIS A 230 18.16 -1.66 -1.48
C HIS A 230 17.06 -0.60 -1.34
N SER A 231 17.35 0.63 -1.75
CA SER A 231 16.40 1.74 -1.72
C SER A 231 15.93 2.04 -3.13
N SER A 232 14.62 2.18 -3.32
CA SER A 232 14.02 2.65 -4.58
C SER A 232 14.40 4.09 -4.90
N SER A 233 13.94 4.59 -6.04
CA SER A 233 14.07 6.00 -6.46
C SER A 233 13.54 6.94 -5.37
N SER A 234 12.47 6.57 -4.68
CA SER A 234 11.85 7.34 -3.58
C SER A 234 12.62 7.23 -2.25
N GLY A 235 13.71 6.45 -2.21
CA GLY A 235 14.48 6.13 -1.02
C GLY A 235 13.80 5.07 -0.15
N GLU A 236 12.75 4.42 -0.64
CA GLU A 236 12.00 3.44 0.15
C GLU A 236 12.74 2.10 0.17
N THR A 237 12.83 1.50 1.35
CA THR A 237 13.29 0.12 1.50
C THR A 237 12.11 -0.85 1.40
N PRO A 238 12.33 -2.15 1.14
CA PRO A 238 11.26 -3.14 1.15
C PRO A 238 10.47 -3.13 2.47
N LEU A 239 11.15 -2.96 3.61
CA LEU A 239 10.51 -2.82 4.92
C LEU A 239 9.63 -1.57 4.99
N GLY A 240 10.12 -0.43 4.48
CA GLY A 240 9.35 0.81 4.39
C GLY A 240 8.10 0.68 3.51
N VAL A 241 8.19 -0.06 2.40
CA VAL A 241 7.06 -0.34 1.50
C VAL A 241 5.99 -1.15 2.23
N VAL A 242 6.35 -2.22 2.96
CA VAL A 242 5.39 -3.00 3.75
C VAL A 242 4.62 -2.11 4.72
N CYS A 243 5.34 -1.27 5.47
CA CYS A 243 4.73 -0.35 6.45
C CYS A 243 3.85 0.74 5.80
N GLY A 244 4.13 1.11 4.55
CA GLY A 244 3.39 2.14 3.81
C GLY A 244 2.10 1.65 3.16
N VAL A 245 2.10 0.41 2.68
CA VAL A 245 0.99 -0.15 1.87
C VAL A 245 -0.07 -0.84 2.71
N ALA A 246 0.28 -1.31 3.90
CA ALA A 246 -0.56 -2.26 4.61
C ALA A 246 -2.00 -1.72 4.85
N PRO A 247 -3.01 -2.60 4.68
CA PRO A 247 -4.25 -2.26 3.99
C PRO A 247 -5.29 -1.55 4.87
N GLU A 248 -6.29 -1.00 4.20
CA GLU A 248 -7.60 -0.70 4.78
C GLU A 248 -8.32 -2.02 5.17
N LYS A 249 -9.31 -1.99 6.09
CA LYS A 249 -9.75 -3.14 6.89
C LYS A 249 -10.13 -4.29 5.97
N THR A 250 -9.28 -5.29 5.92
CA THR A 250 -9.54 -6.56 5.27
C THR A 250 -9.19 -7.64 6.27
N ASP A 251 -9.86 -8.79 6.17
CA ASP A 251 -9.85 -9.92 7.11
C ASP A 251 -8.50 -10.13 7.82
N ASP A 252 -8.52 -10.54 9.10
CA ASP A 252 -7.33 -10.76 9.97
C ASP A 252 -6.14 -11.47 9.28
N SER A 253 -6.43 -12.32 8.29
CA SER A 253 -5.46 -13.00 7.43
C SER A 253 -4.50 -12.08 6.66
N GLN A 254 -4.91 -10.85 6.34
CA GLN A 254 -4.12 -9.91 5.56
C GLN A 254 -3.02 -9.27 6.40
N ASP A 255 -3.33 -8.90 7.63
CA ASP A 255 -2.37 -8.35 8.58
C ASP A 255 -1.26 -9.34 8.89
N GLU A 256 -1.60 -10.63 9.00
CA GLU A 256 -0.61 -11.68 9.25
C GLU A 256 0.42 -11.80 8.13
N ARG A 257 0.01 -11.64 6.86
CA ARG A 257 0.94 -11.69 5.71
C ARG A 257 1.96 -10.57 5.74
N TYR A 258 1.55 -9.34 6.00
CA TYR A 258 2.48 -8.20 6.09
C TYR A 258 3.39 -8.31 7.31
N LEU A 259 2.86 -8.79 8.44
CA LEU A 259 3.67 -9.08 9.63
C LEU A 259 4.71 -10.16 9.35
N GLU A 260 4.34 -11.22 8.65
CA GLU A 260 5.27 -12.29 8.28
C GLU A 260 6.39 -11.76 7.38
N ILE A 261 6.08 -10.92 6.39
CA ILE A 261 7.11 -10.28 5.56
C ILE A 261 8.03 -9.41 6.40
N CYS A 262 7.50 -8.60 7.31
CA CYS A 262 8.31 -7.78 8.20
C CYS A 262 9.23 -8.64 9.07
N ARG A 263 8.74 -9.74 9.65
CA ARG A 263 9.57 -10.69 10.41
C ARG A 263 10.66 -11.30 9.53
N LEU A 264 10.34 -11.69 8.30
CA LEU A 264 11.30 -12.22 7.35
C LEU A 264 12.38 -11.18 7.01
N LEU A 265 12.00 -9.96 6.62
CA LEU A 265 12.95 -8.90 6.28
C LEU A 265 13.90 -8.59 7.45
N LEU A 266 13.37 -8.51 8.67
CA LEU A 266 14.17 -8.29 9.87
C LEU A 266 15.11 -9.47 10.18
N ALA A 267 14.64 -10.71 10.01
CA ALA A 267 15.48 -11.90 10.18
C ALA A 267 16.66 -11.95 9.19
N TYR A 268 16.48 -11.41 7.98
CA TYR A 268 17.54 -11.29 6.97
C TYR A 268 18.36 -9.98 7.09
N GLY A 269 18.22 -9.22 8.19
CA GLY A 269 19.07 -8.06 8.47
C GLY A 269 18.60 -6.75 7.82
N ALA A 270 17.29 -6.57 7.65
CA ALA A 270 16.73 -5.27 7.27
C ALA A 270 17.06 -4.20 8.31
N LYS A 271 17.60 -3.07 7.86
CA LYS A 271 17.86 -1.91 8.69
C LYS A 271 16.55 -1.17 8.96
N ILE A 272 16.11 -1.20 10.21
CA ILE A 272 14.80 -0.68 10.65
C ILE A 272 14.68 0.84 10.50
N ASN A 273 15.77 1.57 10.72
CA ASN A 273 15.75 3.03 10.78
C ASN A 273 16.06 3.71 9.45
N LEU A 274 16.12 2.97 8.33
CA LEU A 274 16.31 3.58 7.01
C LEU A 274 15.07 4.38 6.62
N SER A 275 15.29 5.66 6.30
CA SER A 275 14.23 6.58 5.92
C SER A 275 14.15 6.79 4.42
N ASP A 276 12.95 7.14 3.94
CA ASP A 276 12.75 7.58 2.56
C ASP A 276 13.29 9.01 2.31
N LYS A 277 13.11 9.53 1.09
CA LYS A 277 13.49 10.90 0.72
C LYS A 277 12.84 11.98 1.60
N GLU A 278 11.68 11.71 2.19
CA GLU A 278 11.00 12.61 3.11
C GLU A 278 11.40 12.38 4.58
N CYS A 279 12.50 11.64 4.81
CA CYS A 279 12.99 11.25 6.14
C CYS A 279 11.97 10.42 6.95
N ARG A 280 11.01 9.76 6.30
CA ARG A 280 10.03 8.92 6.99
C ARG A 280 10.62 7.54 7.21
N THR A 281 10.76 7.16 8.47
CA THR A 281 11.12 5.79 8.88
C THR A 281 9.94 4.83 8.69
N PRO A 282 10.17 3.49 8.66
CA PRO A 282 9.10 2.50 8.62
C PRO A 282 8.08 2.68 9.76
N LEU A 283 8.55 3.13 10.93
CA LEU A 283 7.68 3.45 12.06
C LEU A 283 6.71 4.61 11.76
N HIS A 284 7.14 5.65 11.05
CA HIS A 284 6.23 6.74 10.62
C HIS A 284 5.12 6.23 9.72
N LYS A 285 5.44 5.30 8.80
CA LYS A 285 4.48 4.72 7.86
C LYS A 285 3.48 3.81 8.57
N ALA A 286 3.97 2.90 9.42
CA ALA A 286 3.13 2.03 10.25
C ALA A 286 2.22 2.84 11.21
N ALA A 287 2.76 3.92 11.78
CA ALA A 287 2.02 4.83 12.66
C ALA A 287 0.92 5.60 11.91
N ARG A 288 1.22 6.14 10.72
CA ARG A 288 0.22 6.78 9.83
C ARG A 288 -0.93 5.83 9.50
N ASN A 289 -0.61 4.56 9.30
CA ASN A 289 -1.57 3.54 8.92
C ASN A 289 -2.32 2.93 10.12
N VAL A 290 -1.95 3.28 11.35
CA VAL A 290 -2.57 2.80 12.60
C VAL A 290 -2.45 1.27 12.77
N GLN A 291 -1.30 0.71 12.40
CA GLN A 291 -1.05 -0.75 12.49
C GLN A 291 -0.37 -1.14 13.79
N LEU A 292 -1.18 -1.46 14.80
CA LEU A 292 -0.69 -1.78 16.15
C LEU A 292 0.36 -2.89 16.16
N LYS A 293 0.04 -4.06 15.56
CA LYS A 293 0.94 -5.22 15.56
C LYS A 293 2.28 -4.93 14.87
N LEU A 294 2.26 -4.09 13.82
CA LEU A 294 3.47 -3.73 13.09
C LEU A 294 4.32 -2.71 13.86
N VAL A 295 3.66 -1.73 14.50
CA VAL A 295 4.32 -0.78 15.40
C VAL A 295 4.99 -1.51 16.56
N GLU A 296 4.30 -2.44 17.22
CA GLU A 296 4.88 -3.25 18.30
C GLU A 296 6.11 -4.03 17.83
N LEU A 297 6.01 -4.72 16.70
CA LEU A 297 7.11 -5.48 16.12
C LEU A 297 8.33 -4.60 15.79
N LEU A 298 8.11 -3.42 15.19
CA LEU A 298 9.19 -2.47 14.88
C LEU A 298 9.86 -1.95 16.16
N LEU A 299 9.07 -1.60 17.17
CA LEU A 299 9.57 -1.12 18.46
C LEU A 299 10.37 -2.19 19.20
N ASP A 300 9.92 -3.45 19.16
CA ASP A 300 10.62 -4.58 19.79
C ASP A 300 11.98 -4.86 19.15
N HIS A 301 12.16 -4.52 17.87
CA HIS A 301 13.45 -4.63 17.17
C HIS A 301 14.30 -3.35 17.22
N GLY A 302 13.89 -2.34 18.00
CA GLY A 302 14.70 -1.13 18.22
C GLY A 302 14.50 -0.02 17.18
N ALA A 303 13.30 0.10 16.60
CA ALA A 303 12.94 1.27 15.81
C ALA A 303 13.07 2.56 16.63
N ASP A 304 13.64 3.61 16.03
CA ASP A 304 13.71 4.92 16.67
C ASP A 304 12.33 5.55 16.78
N ILE A 305 11.85 5.63 18.02
CA ILE A 305 10.53 6.14 18.42
C ILE A 305 10.42 7.64 18.14
N ASN A 306 11.54 8.35 18.23
CA ASN A 306 11.61 9.81 18.22
C ASN A 306 12.22 10.36 16.94
N ALA A 307 12.37 9.52 15.90
CA ALA A 307 12.76 9.96 14.58
C ALA A 307 11.83 11.08 14.10
N ILE A 308 12.38 12.04 13.36
CA ILE A 308 11.63 13.17 12.79
C ILE A 308 11.66 13.09 11.27
N ASP A 309 10.50 13.28 10.65
CA ASP A 309 10.42 13.41 9.19
C ASP A 309 10.83 14.81 8.72
N TYR A 310 10.85 15.03 7.40
CA TYR A 310 11.18 16.32 6.80
C TYR A 310 10.27 17.48 7.26
N ASN A 311 9.04 17.16 7.68
CA ASN A 311 8.08 18.14 8.19
C ASN A 311 8.22 18.39 9.70
N GLY A 312 9.22 17.79 10.35
CA GLY A 312 9.42 17.84 11.81
C GLY A 312 8.34 17.08 12.58
N CYS A 313 7.62 16.18 11.92
CA CYS A 313 6.61 15.33 12.53
C CYS A 313 7.26 14.05 13.08
N SER A 314 6.96 13.71 14.33
CA SER A 314 7.31 12.41 14.92
C SER A 314 6.27 11.33 14.56
N PRO A 315 6.56 10.02 14.75
CA PRO A 315 5.60 8.95 14.52
C PRO A 315 4.30 9.16 15.30
N LEU A 316 4.40 9.60 16.56
CA LEU A 316 3.23 9.93 17.40
C LEU A 316 2.37 11.03 16.75
N SER A 317 2.99 12.10 16.26
CA SER A 317 2.25 13.19 15.60
C SER A 317 1.54 12.72 14.33
N ARG A 318 2.10 11.72 13.63
CA ARG A 318 1.50 11.15 12.43
C ARG A 318 0.25 10.34 12.75
N VAL A 319 0.24 9.57 13.85
CA VAL A 319 -0.96 8.87 14.35
C VAL A 319 -2.07 9.88 14.66
N LEU A 320 -1.72 10.99 15.32
CA LEU A 320 -2.67 12.04 15.70
C LEU A 320 -3.27 12.73 14.46
N GLN A 321 -2.49 12.96 13.41
CA GLN A 321 -3.01 13.50 12.14
C GLN A 321 -3.95 12.51 11.43
N SER A 322 -3.69 11.21 11.52
CA SER A 322 -4.53 10.18 10.89
C SER A 322 -5.70 9.71 11.76
N SER A 323 -5.78 10.11 13.04
CA SER A 323 -6.75 9.56 13.99
C SER A 323 -8.21 9.84 13.62
N VAL A 324 -8.49 10.96 12.93
CA VAL A 324 -9.84 11.31 12.45
C VAL A 324 -10.27 10.41 11.30
N VAL A 325 -9.37 10.23 10.33
CA VAL A 325 -9.65 9.47 9.11
C VAL A 325 -9.78 7.98 9.41
N ARG A 326 -9.09 7.49 10.45
CA ARG A 326 -8.97 6.06 10.79
C ARG A 326 -9.42 5.70 12.20
N GLN A 327 -10.48 6.33 12.72
CA GLN A 327 -11.01 6.03 14.07
C GLN A 327 -11.34 4.55 14.28
N GLU A 328 -11.84 3.95 13.20
CA GLU A 328 -12.17 2.55 13.06
C GLU A 328 -11.04 1.57 13.43
N TRP A 329 -9.79 2.03 13.44
CA TRP A 329 -8.58 1.25 13.68
C TRP A 329 -8.00 1.42 15.09
N GLU A 330 -8.79 1.97 16.00
CA GLU A 330 -8.39 2.12 17.40
C GLU A 330 -7.04 2.88 17.56
N PRO A 331 -6.90 4.11 17.01
CA PRO A 331 -5.65 4.87 17.06
C PRO A 331 -5.12 5.12 18.47
N HIS A 332 -6.02 5.13 19.45
CA HIS A 332 -5.70 5.21 20.87
C HIS A 332 -4.71 4.13 21.32
N ARG A 333 -4.77 2.89 20.80
CA ARG A 333 -3.84 1.81 21.15
C ARG A 333 -2.43 2.06 20.63
N VAL A 334 -2.30 2.61 19.42
CA VAL A 334 -1.00 2.98 18.86
C VAL A 334 -0.38 4.16 19.61
N VAL A 335 -1.19 5.16 19.98
CA VAL A 335 -0.75 6.28 20.83
C VAL A 335 -0.31 5.77 22.21
N GLN A 336 -1.07 4.85 22.81
CA GLN A 336 -0.76 4.23 24.09
C GLN A 336 0.59 3.50 24.06
N THR A 337 0.81 2.65 23.05
CA THR A 337 2.06 1.89 22.89
C THR A 337 3.26 2.81 22.69
N LEU A 338 3.15 3.82 21.82
CA LEU A 338 4.22 4.81 21.60
C LEU A 338 4.55 5.59 22.88
N LEU A 339 3.55 6.07 23.63
CA LEU A 339 3.78 6.80 24.88
C LEU A 339 4.33 5.91 25.99
N ASN A 340 3.95 4.63 26.04
CA ASN A 340 4.48 3.67 27.00
C ASN A 340 5.91 3.24 26.71
N ARG A 341 6.36 3.32 25.46
CA ARG A 341 7.76 3.07 25.07
C ARG A 341 8.63 4.34 25.09
N GLY A 342 8.10 5.46 25.58
CA GLY A 342 8.89 6.69 25.80
C GLY A 342 8.92 7.65 24.62
N SER A 343 7.91 7.65 23.74
CA SER A 343 7.74 8.70 22.73
C SER A 343 7.74 10.09 23.35
N ILE A 344 8.39 11.04 22.67
CA ILE A 344 8.34 12.45 23.03
C ILE A 344 6.89 12.93 22.99
N LYS A 345 6.50 13.62 24.05
CA LYS A 345 5.17 14.21 24.21
C LYS A 345 5.03 15.43 23.31
N VAL A 346 3.81 15.69 22.84
CA VAL A 346 3.48 16.90 22.09
C VAL A 346 3.79 18.15 22.95
N TRP A 347 4.24 19.21 22.31
CA TRP A 347 4.51 20.46 23.04
C TRP A 347 3.21 21.03 23.62
N PRO A 348 3.15 21.48 24.89
CA PRO A 348 1.90 21.87 25.55
C PRO A 348 1.07 22.93 24.80
N GLN A 349 1.72 23.89 24.13
CA GLN A 349 1.03 24.92 23.34
C GLN A 349 0.39 24.37 22.06
N ALA A 350 0.85 23.22 21.56
CA ALA A 350 0.27 22.54 20.42
C ALA A 350 -0.90 21.63 20.82
N LEU A 351 -1.18 21.43 22.13
CA LEU A 351 -2.29 20.59 22.59
C LEU A 351 -3.64 21.09 22.10
N LEU A 352 -3.85 22.40 21.97
CA LEU A 352 -5.07 22.96 21.39
C LEU A 352 -5.28 22.51 19.94
N LYS A 353 -4.22 22.51 19.12
CA LYS A 353 -4.28 22.05 17.73
C LYS A 353 -4.53 20.54 17.65
N VAL A 354 -3.94 19.77 18.56
CA VAL A 354 -4.20 18.33 18.63
C VAL A 354 -5.63 18.06 19.10
N LEU A 355 -6.17 18.83 20.04
CA LEU A 355 -7.55 18.72 20.47
C LEU A 355 -8.52 18.98 19.30
N THR A 356 -8.30 20.06 18.54
CA THR A 356 -9.13 20.33 17.34
C THR A 356 -9.02 19.21 16.31
N ALA A 357 -7.84 18.62 16.15
CA ALA A 357 -7.60 17.57 15.18
C ALA A 357 -8.05 16.19 15.67
N CYS A 358 -8.23 15.96 16.97
CA CYS A 358 -8.57 14.65 17.53
C CYS A 358 -9.91 14.67 18.31
N ALA A 359 -10.73 15.72 18.17
CA ALA A 359 -11.97 15.91 18.91
C ALA A 359 -12.94 14.72 18.75
N ASP A 360 -12.95 14.11 17.57
CA ASP A 360 -13.80 12.96 17.28
C ASP A 360 -13.27 11.63 17.90
N ALA A 361 -12.07 11.64 18.49
CA ALA A 361 -11.41 10.46 19.07
C ALA A 361 -11.08 10.68 20.57
N PRO A 362 -12.07 10.69 21.47
CA PRO A 362 -11.90 11.08 22.88
C PRO A 362 -10.94 10.16 23.63
N LYS A 363 -10.90 8.86 23.34
CA LYS A 363 -9.93 7.92 23.94
C LYS A 363 -8.47 8.32 23.64
N THR A 364 -8.20 8.79 22.43
CA THR A 364 -6.85 9.23 22.04
C THR A 364 -6.47 10.50 22.79
N VAL A 365 -7.42 11.44 22.92
CA VAL A 365 -7.26 12.66 23.72
C VAL A 365 -7.01 12.29 25.18
N GLU A 366 -7.81 11.39 25.75
CA GLU A 366 -7.66 10.93 27.14
C GLU A 366 -6.24 10.43 27.42
N ILE A 367 -5.75 9.48 26.61
CA ILE A 367 -4.42 8.88 26.75
C ILE A 367 -3.31 9.93 26.65
N LEU A 368 -3.43 10.83 25.67
CA LEU A 368 -2.45 11.91 25.47
C LEU A 368 -2.41 12.83 26.68
N PHE A 369 -3.56 13.27 27.16
CA PHE A 369 -3.70 14.23 28.27
C PHE A 369 -3.26 13.64 29.60
N ASN A 370 -3.58 12.36 29.79
CA ASN A 370 -3.14 11.55 30.91
C ASN A 370 -1.61 11.35 30.97
N SER A 371 -0.89 11.64 29.88
CA SER A 371 0.57 11.65 29.90
C SER A 371 1.19 12.92 30.51
N TYR A 372 0.43 14.01 30.69
CA TYR A 372 0.92 15.28 31.24
C TYR A 372 0.60 15.44 32.73
N THR A 373 1.50 16.09 33.47
CA THR A 373 1.26 16.45 34.88
C THR A 373 0.25 17.58 35.02
N LEU A 374 0.32 18.55 34.11
CA LEU A 374 -0.50 19.74 34.08
C LEU A 374 -1.00 19.94 32.66
N VAL A 375 -2.30 20.19 32.53
CA VAL A 375 -2.96 20.51 31.27
C VAL A 375 -3.52 21.92 31.42
N PRO A 376 -3.02 22.91 30.67
CA PRO A 376 -3.56 24.26 30.71
C PRO A 376 -4.86 24.30 29.91
N VAL A 377 -5.97 24.01 30.57
CA VAL A 377 -7.31 24.22 29.99
C VAL A 377 -7.55 25.74 29.92
N THR A 378 -7.97 26.22 28.76
CA THR A 378 -8.33 27.64 28.55
C THR A 378 -9.68 27.73 27.88
N SER A 379 -10.38 28.85 28.03
CA SER A 379 -11.70 29.08 27.40
C SER A 379 -11.73 28.81 25.90
N LYS A 380 -10.61 29.05 25.19
CA LYS A 380 -10.43 28.76 23.75
C LYS A 380 -10.63 27.29 23.38
N TRP A 381 -10.53 26.38 24.35
CA TRP A 381 -10.68 24.95 24.12
C TRP A 381 -12.16 24.55 23.98
N VAL A 382 -13.04 25.26 24.67
CA VAL A 382 -14.50 25.07 24.57
C VAL A 382 -14.96 25.45 23.17
N GLU A 383 -14.46 26.57 22.63
CA GLU A 383 -14.77 27.05 21.28
C GLU A 383 -14.17 26.16 20.16
N ALA A 384 -13.15 25.38 20.49
CA ALA A 384 -12.40 24.57 19.53
C ALA A 384 -13.04 23.21 19.22
N ILE A 385 -14.00 22.76 20.04
CA ILE A 385 -14.64 21.45 19.91
C ILE A 385 -15.99 21.61 19.18
N PRO A 386 -16.25 20.87 18.10
CA PRO A 386 -17.56 20.91 17.43
C PRO A 386 -18.69 20.52 18.38
N GLU A 387 -19.80 21.26 18.37
CA GLU A 387 -20.93 21.04 19.30
C GLU A 387 -21.47 19.60 19.24
N ASP A 388 -21.55 19.02 18.04
CA ASP A 388 -21.99 17.64 17.83
C ASP A 388 -21.13 16.62 18.62
N THR A 389 -19.80 16.81 18.59
CA THR A 389 -18.84 15.93 19.27
C THR A 389 -18.87 16.10 20.78
N PHE A 390 -19.10 17.34 21.23
CA PHE A 390 -19.29 17.65 22.64
C PHE A 390 -20.53 16.95 23.18
N HIS A 391 -21.65 16.97 22.45
CA HIS A 391 -22.87 16.28 22.86
C HIS A 391 -22.72 14.76 22.88
N LEU A 392 -22.02 14.17 21.90
CA LEU A 392 -21.74 12.74 21.84
C LEU A 392 -20.88 12.25 23.02
N HIS A 393 -19.89 13.04 23.43
CA HIS A 393 -18.91 12.68 24.46
C HIS A 393 -18.93 13.63 25.66
N ARG A 394 -20.14 14.04 26.06
CA ARG A 394 -20.37 15.08 27.07
C ARG A 394 -19.65 14.81 28.39
N THR A 395 -19.78 13.61 28.93
CA THR A 395 -19.18 13.23 30.23
C THR A 395 -17.66 13.36 30.22
N PHE A 396 -17.01 12.99 29.11
CA PHE A 396 -15.57 13.10 28.94
C PHE A 396 -15.12 14.55 28.87
N TYR A 397 -15.75 15.37 28.02
CA TYR A 397 -15.37 16.77 27.85
C TYR A 397 -15.68 17.63 29.08
N GLU A 398 -16.78 17.36 29.79
CA GLU A 398 -17.07 17.98 31.08
C GLU A 398 -15.97 17.66 32.11
N SER A 399 -15.46 16.42 32.14
CA SER A 399 -14.33 16.06 33.02
C SER A 399 -13.04 16.80 32.64
N LEU A 400 -12.78 16.99 31.34
CA LEU A 400 -11.63 17.74 30.85
C LEU A 400 -11.72 19.22 31.28
N PHE A 401 -12.88 19.85 31.11
CA PHE A 401 -13.08 21.25 31.49
C PHE A 401 -13.13 21.47 33.00
N ALA A 402 -13.54 20.46 33.78
CA ALA A 402 -13.48 20.53 35.24
C ALA A 402 -12.05 20.69 35.80
N LEU A 403 -11.02 20.42 34.99
CA LEU A 403 -9.62 20.66 35.32
C LEU A 403 -9.21 22.13 35.26
N GLU A 404 -10.05 23.02 34.70
CA GLU A 404 -9.77 24.45 34.69
C GLU A 404 -9.61 24.95 36.14
N TYR A 405 -8.45 25.51 36.44
CA TYR A 405 -8.06 26.02 37.77
C TYR A 405 -7.92 24.99 38.91
N LYS A 406 -7.81 23.68 38.62
CA LYS A 406 -7.61 22.64 39.64
C LYS A 406 -6.33 21.82 39.42
N PRO A 407 -5.58 21.48 40.49
CA PRO A 407 -4.54 20.47 40.40
C PRO A 407 -5.15 19.08 40.16
N ARG A 408 -4.44 18.23 39.43
CA ARG A 408 -4.82 16.84 39.19
C ARG A 408 -4.83 16.03 40.49
N SER A 409 -5.55 14.92 40.49
CA SER A 409 -5.58 13.98 41.63
C SER A 409 -4.17 13.52 42.06
N LEU A 410 -4.00 13.22 43.35
CA LEU A 410 -2.73 12.69 43.87
C LEU A 410 -2.37 11.35 43.19
N GLN A 411 -3.37 10.55 42.84
CA GLN A 411 -3.21 9.31 42.08
C GLN A 411 -2.60 9.58 40.70
N HIS A 412 -3.07 10.61 39.98
CA HIS A 412 -2.51 11.00 38.69
C HIS A 412 -1.06 11.50 38.80
N LEU A 413 -0.77 12.32 39.82
CA LEU A 413 0.59 12.79 40.07
C LEU A 413 1.53 11.61 40.39
N CYS A 414 1.07 10.61 41.15
CA CYS A 414 1.81 9.38 41.40
C CYS A 414 2.09 8.60 40.11
N ARG A 415 1.07 8.45 39.24
CA ARG A 415 1.27 7.83 37.92
C ARG A 415 2.33 8.57 37.11
N SER A 416 2.24 9.90 37.04
CA SER A 416 3.18 10.70 36.26
C SER A 416 4.62 10.59 36.81
N ALA A 417 4.77 10.58 38.13
CA ALA A 417 6.06 10.38 38.80
C ALA A 417 6.64 8.99 38.51
N LEU A 418 5.84 7.93 38.63
CA LEU A 418 6.28 6.55 38.33
C LEU A 418 6.69 6.41 36.86
N ARG A 419 5.87 6.92 35.93
CA ARG A 419 6.21 6.89 34.50
C ARG A 419 7.48 7.69 34.18
N LYS A 420 7.70 8.80 34.88
CA LYS A 420 8.95 9.59 34.75
C LYS A 420 10.16 8.81 35.25
N GLN A 421 10.02 7.98 36.28
CA GLN A 421 11.09 7.10 36.76
C GLN A 421 11.36 5.92 35.84
N PHE A 422 10.31 5.27 35.32
CA PHE A 422 10.45 4.11 34.44
C PHE A 422 10.83 4.46 33.00
N GLY A 423 10.52 5.67 32.53
CA GLY A 423 10.93 6.16 31.21
C GLY A 423 10.47 5.25 30.06
N ILE A 424 11.44 4.73 29.30
CA ILE A 424 11.22 3.85 28.13
C ILE A 424 10.73 2.45 28.55
N ASP A 425 11.03 2.05 29.79
CA ASP A 425 10.77 0.70 30.32
C ASP A 425 9.40 0.56 31.00
N CYS A 426 8.49 1.53 30.81
CA CYS A 426 7.14 1.45 31.40
C CYS A 426 6.42 0.15 31.00
N CYS A 427 6.52 -0.26 29.73
CA CYS A 427 5.91 -1.50 29.24
C CYS A 427 6.47 -2.77 29.92
N SER A 428 7.75 -2.78 30.30
CA SER A 428 8.41 -3.98 30.84
C SER A 428 8.36 -4.05 32.37
N LEU A 429 8.42 -2.90 33.05
CA LEU A 429 8.51 -2.80 34.51
C LEU A 429 7.14 -2.76 35.19
N ILE A 430 6.15 -2.05 34.63
CA ILE A 430 4.81 -1.92 35.26
C ILE A 430 4.13 -3.28 35.44
N PRO A 431 4.16 -4.22 34.47
CA PRO A 431 3.57 -5.55 34.66
C PRO A 431 4.19 -6.35 35.79
N ARG A 432 5.47 -6.10 36.13
CA ARG A 432 6.22 -6.79 37.20
C ARG A 432 5.92 -6.26 38.59
N LEU A 433 5.27 -5.10 38.72
CA LEU A 433 4.91 -4.54 40.02
C LEU A 433 3.87 -5.42 40.75
N PRO A 434 3.99 -5.59 42.07
CA PRO A 434 3.03 -6.36 42.89
C PRO A 434 1.77 -5.53 43.20
N ILE A 435 1.11 -5.01 42.17
CA ILE A 435 -0.11 -4.21 42.27
C ILE A 435 -1.29 -4.88 41.54
N PRO A 436 -2.55 -4.58 41.93
CA PRO A 436 -3.74 -5.04 41.23
C PRO A 436 -3.73 -4.70 39.73
N LYS A 437 -4.32 -5.57 38.91
CA LYS A 437 -4.50 -5.37 37.46
C LYS A 437 -5.05 -3.99 37.07
N PRO A 438 -6.13 -3.45 37.68
CA PRO A 438 -6.66 -2.14 37.30
C PRO A 438 -5.64 -1.01 37.50
N LEU A 439 -4.82 -1.06 38.55
CA LEU A 439 -3.77 -0.06 38.76
C LEU A 439 -2.63 -0.20 37.74
N LYS A 440 -2.32 -1.41 37.26
CA LYS A 440 -1.37 -1.60 36.15
C LYS A 440 -1.87 -0.97 34.87
N GLN A 441 -3.15 -1.17 34.55
CA GLN A 441 -3.83 -0.61 33.39
C GLN A 441 -3.85 0.93 33.44
N TYR A 442 -4.18 1.49 34.60
CA TYR A 442 -4.12 2.93 34.85
C TYR A 442 -2.72 3.52 34.60
N LEU A 443 -1.66 2.86 35.10
CA LEU A 443 -0.27 3.26 34.89
C LEU A 443 0.16 3.16 33.42
N LEU A 444 -0.42 2.22 32.65
CA LEU A 444 -0.19 2.01 31.21
C LEU A 444 -1.07 2.90 30.31
N LEU A 445 -1.76 3.90 30.87
CA LEU A 445 -2.63 4.83 30.15
C LEU A 445 -3.78 4.12 29.42
N GLU A 446 -4.40 3.12 30.03
CA GLU A 446 -5.65 2.57 29.49
C GLU A 446 -6.79 3.60 29.66
N PRO A 447 -7.65 3.81 28.64
CA PRO A 447 -8.71 4.82 28.71
C PRO A 447 -9.86 4.35 29.59
N GLU A 448 -10.23 5.16 30.59
CA GLU A 448 -11.32 4.96 31.55
C GLU A 448 -12.58 5.75 31.16
N GLY A 449 -12.46 6.71 30.22
CA GLY A 449 -13.56 7.52 29.71
C GLY A 449 -13.73 8.86 30.43
N TYR A 450 -12.82 9.23 31.33
CA TYR A 450 -12.79 10.50 32.05
C TYR A 450 -11.34 10.88 32.41
N ILE A 451 -11.14 12.12 32.87
CA ILE A 451 -9.81 12.65 33.19
C ILE A 451 -9.77 13.14 34.65
N ASP A 452 -8.95 12.48 35.49
CA ASP A 452 -8.78 12.72 36.95
C ASP A 452 -7.59 13.57 37.38
#